data_AF-A0A9D5M0H1-F1
#
_entry.id   AF-A0A9D5M0H1-F1
#
_cell.length_a   1.000
_cell.length_b   1.000
_cell.length_c   1.000
_cell.angle_alpha   90.00
_cell.angle_beta   90.00
_cell.angle_gamma   90.00
#
_symmetry.space_group_name_H-M   'P 1'
#
loop_
_entity.id
_entity.type
_entity.pdbx_description
1 polymer ?
#
loop_
_entity_poly.entity_id
_entity_poly.type
_entity_poly.pdbx_seq_one_letter_code
_entity_poly.pdbx_strand_id
1 'polypeptide(L)'
;MDTKEIFLTKAEVYKPSLCRKETAPIAMIAPFMGASDWEYKKICDAAELSSMVLGKGDKICLDFGDHQVGYLHFTITPKEGLPDAPAYIKLKFGERICEIAEKFSQSDVSAATSISSSWIQEESIHIDILPQRISLPRRYAFRFMEIEVLDTSPYYKITIDNVLCESVSAVDMDTIKPCGGIDSTLDKIDSISIKTMAECAQDVFEDGPKRDRRLWIGDLRLEALADYETFQNYDLVKRCMYLFAGTANEDGQVGSCLYVQPQPVADRIYLFDYTLLYVCCLYDYYMETKDMPFLKELWDTAYRQIEIALQRVDENGLLPDSKDWDCFIDWNPNLNKQASAQGVLIYTLKRAKELANILGDTARAEESDRLIRRLSDSALQFLWDETSGFFRSGDQRQISWASQIWLVLAEILDPQQNAALLKRLMKTNPKINMVTPYLHHYFVEALLASGLKEEAFLHIKNYWGGMVKEGADCFYEIYDPQNPLSSPYGTRAKNSYCHAWSSTPCYFIRKYLDK
;
A
#
# COMPACT_ATOMS: atom_id res chain seq x y z
N MET A 1 27.33 -9.91 20.08
CA MET A 1 26.05 -9.82 19.39
C MET A 1 26.36 -9.22 18.03
N ASP A 2 25.99 -9.92 16.95
CA ASP A 2 26.16 -9.41 15.58
C ASP A 2 25.36 -8.09 15.43
N THR A 3 25.85 -7.12 14.65
CA THR A 3 25.14 -5.84 14.42
C THR A 3 23.70 -6.08 13.96
N LYS A 4 23.47 -7.12 13.14
CA LYS A 4 22.14 -7.53 12.70
C LYS A 4 21.24 -7.96 13.86
N GLU A 5 21.76 -8.76 14.78
CA GLU A 5 21.04 -9.23 15.98
C GLU A 5 20.71 -8.08 16.95
N ILE A 6 21.60 -7.07 17.04
CA ILE A 6 21.33 -5.84 17.79
C ILE A 6 20.13 -5.09 17.18
N PHE A 7 20.08 -4.95 15.86
CA PHE A 7 18.95 -4.28 15.19
C PHE A 7 17.64 -5.05 15.34
N LEU A 8 17.63 -6.38 15.23
CA LEU A 8 16.43 -7.17 15.47
C LEU A 8 15.94 -7.06 16.93
N THR A 9 16.86 -7.02 17.90
CA THR A 9 16.52 -6.79 19.31
C THR A 9 15.88 -5.41 19.50
N LYS A 10 16.43 -4.37 18.86
CA LYS A 10 15.86 -3.01 18.90
C LYS A 10 14.50 -2.93 18.22
N ALA A 11 14.33 -3.60 17.07
CA ALA A 11 13.03 -3.69 16.41
C ALA A 11 11.96 -4.25 17.34
N GLU A 12 12.29 -5.25 18.16
CA GLU A 12 11.35 -5.85 19.11
C GLU A 12 10.97 -4.93 20.27
N VAL A 13 11.88 -4.07 20.73
CA VAL A 13 11.56 -3.02 21.72
C VAL A 13 10.47 -2.07 21.21
N TYR A 14 10.46 -1.80 19.91
CA TYR A 14 9.48 -0.92 19.26
C TYR A 14 8.24 -1.65 18.73
N LYS A 15 8.01 -2.92 19.12
CA LYS A 15 6.79 -3.63 18.74
C LYS A 15 5.57 -2.94 19.37
N PRO A 16 4.57 -2.51 18.58
CA PRO A 16 3.40 -1.84 19.14
C PRO A 16 2.48 -2.84 19.86
N SER A 17 1.69 -2.30 20.80
CA SER A 17 0.47 -2.98 21.24
C SER A 17 -0.68 -2.54 20.33
N LEU A 18 -1.54 -3.47 19.91
CA LEU A 18 -2.67 -3.15 19.04
C LEU A 18 -3.87 -2.67 19.85
N CYS A 19 -4.42 -1.53 19.45
CA CYS A 19 -5.76 -1.07 19.82
C CYS A 19 -6.81 -2.09 19.36
N ARG A 20 -7.89 -2.25 20.12
CA ARG A 20 -9.00 -3.17 19.81
C ARG A 20 -10.33 -2.44 19.89
N LYS A 21 -11.19 -2.62 18.89
CA LYS A 21 -12.53 -2.02 18.81
C LYS A 21 -13.54 -3.03 18.27
N GLU A 22 -14.67 -3.18 18.94
CA GLU A 22 -15.74 -4.04 18.46
C GLU A 22 -16.64 -3.29 17.47
N THR A 23 -16.82 -3.85 16.27
CA THR A 23 -17.70 -3.33 15.22
C THR A 23 -18.73 -4.38 14.84
N ALA A 24 -20.01 -4.04 14.90
CA ALA A 24 -21.11 -4.88 14.45
C ALA A 24 -21.56 -4.51 13.02
N PRO A 25 -22.16 -5.45 12.26
CA PRO A 25 -22.75 -5.11 10.97
C PRO A 25 -23.91 -4.12 11.13
N ILE A 26 -24.12 -3.27 10.13
CA ILE A 26 -25.19 -2.26 10.14
C ILE A 26 -26.43 -2.70 9.35
N ALA A 27 -26.26 -3.57 8.34
CA ALA A 27 -27.35 -3.99 7.48
C ALA A 27 -27.15 -5.38 6.89
N MET A 28 -28.28 -6.02 6.55
CA MET A 28 -28.30 -7.12 5.59
C MET A 28 -28.51 -6.56 4.19
N ILE A 29 -27.77 -7.08 3.22
CA ILE A 29 -27.74 -6.60 1.84
C ILE A 29 -27.91 -7.74 0.83
N ALA A 30 -28.32 -7.39 -0.38
CA ALA A 30 -28.32 -8.28 -1.54
C ALA A 30 -27.42 -7.69 -2.65
N PRO A 31 -26.35 -8.38 -3.07
CA PRO A 31 -25.58 -8.00 -4.24
C PRO A 31 -26.43 -8.12 -5.52
N PHE A 32 -26.23 -7.22 -6.49
CA PHE A 32 -26.81 -7.31 -7.82
C PHE A 32 -25.88 -6.68 -8.86
N MET A 33 -25.97 -7.11 -10.13
CA MET A 33 -25.21 -6.50 -11.21
C MET A 33 -25.85 -5.17 -11.62
N GLY A 34 -25.14 -4.07 -11.41
CA GLY A 34 -25.55 -2.72 -11.81
C GLY A 34 -25.25 -2.43 -13.28
N ALA A 35 -25.31 -1.15 -13.65
CA ALA A 35 -25.10 -0.73 -15.04
C ALA A 35 -23.62 -0.82 -15.48
N SER A 36 -22.69 -0.68 -14.53
CA SER A 36 -21.25 -0.68 -14.81
C SER A 36 -20.48 -1.72 -14.00
N ASP A 37 -20.94 -2.04 -12.79
CA ASP A 37 -20.28 -3.00 -11.90
C ASP A 37 -21.27 -3.60 -10.90
N TRP A 38 -20.79 -4.51 -10.04
CA TRP A 38 -21.55 -5.02 -8.90
C TRP A 38 -21.89 -3.91 -7.90
N GLU A 39 -23.16 -3.90 -7.52
CA GLU A 39 -23.75 -3.02 -6.52
C GLU A 39 -24.46 -3.87 -5.46
N TYR A 40 -25.00 -3.22 -4.42
CA TYR A 40 -25.83 -3.88 -3.44
C TYR A 40 -27.00 -3.02 -3.02
N LYS A 41 -28.07 -3.68 -2.57
CA LYS A 41 -29.24 -3.03 -1.96
C LYS A 41 -29.41 -3.50 -0.53
N LYS A 42 -29.78 -2.58 0.36
CA LYS A 42 -30.19 -2.91 1.72
C LYS A 42 -31.49 -3.73 1.69
N ILE A 43 -31.51 -4.84 2.43
CA ILE A 43 -32.70 -5.67 2.66
C ILE A 43 -33.40 -5.18 3.93
N CYS A 44 -32.66 -5.13 5.05
CA CYS A 44 -33.13 -4.68 6.35
C CYS A 44 -31.95 -4.36 7.29
N ASP A 45 -32.24 -3.91 8.51
CA ASP A 45 -31.23 -3.61 9.52
C ASP A 45 -30.60 -4.88 10.09
N ALA A 46 -29.32 -4.83 10.45
CA ALA A 46 -28.63 -5.99 11.04
C ALA A 46 -29.22 -6.43 12.40
N ALA A 47 -29.97 -5.55 13.08
CA ALA A 47 -30.72 -5.89 14.29
C ALA A 47 -31.76 -7.01 14.06
N GLU A 48 -32.24 -7.16 12.82
CA GLU A 48 -33.22 -8.20 12.44
C GLU A 48 -32.57 -9.57 12.20
N LEU A 49 -31.23 -9.66 12.21
CA LEU A 49 -30.49 -10.90 11.93
C LEU A 49 -30.91 -12.07 12.83
N SER A 50 -31.13 -11.80 14.12
CA SER A 50 -31.54 -12.81 15.11
C SER A 50 -32.92 -13.43 14.84
N SER A 51 -33.73 -12.81 13.98
CA SER A 51 -35.03 -13.31 13.56
C SER A 51 -34.98 -14.16 12.28
N MET A 52 -33.85 -14.14 11.57
CA MET A 52 -33.68 -14.90 10.32
C MET A 52 -33.39 -16.36 10.63
N VAL A 53 -34.30 -17.23 10.19
CA VAL A 53 -34.17 -18.67 10.32
C VAL A 53 -33.64 -19.26 9.01
N LEU A 54 -32.43 -19.80 9.05
CA LEU A 54 -31.67 -20.27 7.90
C LEU A 54 -31.59 -21.81 7.89
N GLY A 55 -31.95 -22.43 6.78
CA GLY A 55 -31.74 -23.85 6.50
C GLY A 55 -30.75 -24.06 5.35
N LYS A 56 -30.57 -25.33 4.96
CA LYS A 56 -29.71 -25.72 3.84
C LYS A 56 -29.95 -24.88 2.57
N GLY A 57 -28.89 -24.28 2.05
CA GLY A 57 -28.88 -23.46 0.83
C GLY A 57 -29.25 -22.00 1.04
N ASP A 58 -29.70 -21.61 2.24
CA ASP A 58 -29.94 -20.21 2.56
C ASP A 58 -28.63 -19.46 2.71
N LYS A 59 -28.66 -18.19 2.31
CA LYS A 59 -27.51 -17.29 2.42
C LYS A 59 -27.93 -15.87 2.78
N ILE A 60 -27.05 -15.20 3.50
CA ILE A 60 -27.19 -13.80 3.88
C ILE A 60 -25.87 -13.07 3.63
N CYS A 61 -25.95 -11.78 3.32
CA CYS A 61 -24.80 -10.92 3.16
C CYS A 61 -24.94 -9.71 4.09
N LEU A 62 -23.86 -9.41 4.82
CA LEU A 62 -23.79 -8.37 5.83
C LEU A 62 -22.90 -7.23 5.34
N ASP A 63 -23.34 -5.99 5.54
CA ASP A 63 -22.53 -4.79 5.37
C ASP A 63 -22.14 -4.25 6.76
N PHE A 64 -20.83 -4.14 7.01
CA PHE A 64 -20.28 -3.53 8.23
C PHE A 64 -20.28 -2.00 8.19
N GLY A 65 -20.62 -1.40 7.06
CA GLY A 65 -20.74 0.04 6.86
C GLY A 65 -19.42 0.74 6.56
N ASP A 66 -18.30 0.14 6.98
CA ASP A 66 -16.92 0.62 6.78
C ASP A 66 -15.96 -0.59 6.73
N HIS A 67 -14.75 -0.41 6.19
CA HIS A 67 -13.71 -1.43 6.13
C HIS A 67 -13.19 -1.78 7.54
N GLN A 68 -12.92 -3.07 7.78
CA GLN A 68 -12.47 -3.61 9.07
C GLN A 68 -11.29 -4.55 8.85
N VAL A 69 -10.29 -4.46 9.73
CA VAL A 69 -9.22 -5.45 9.87
C VAL A 69 -9.25 -6.07 11.26
N GLY A 70 -9.60 -7.36 11.38
CA GLY A 70 -9.84 -7.94 12.70
C GLY A 70 -10.23 -9.41 12.72
N TYR A 71 -10.75 -9.83 13.88
CA TYR A 71 -11.19 -11.19 14.17
C TYR A 71 -12.71 -11.25 14.26
N LEU A 72 -13.32 -12.24 13.61
CA LEU A 72 -14.77 -12.37 13.58
C LEU A 72 -15.27 -13.26 14.73
N HIS A 73 -16.35 -12.80 15.36
CA HIS A 73 -17.08 -13.55 16.36
C HIS A 73 -18.59 -13.52 16.08
N PHE A 74 -19.29 -14.64 16.24
CA PHE A 74 -20.74 -14.71 16.11
C PHE A 74 -21.30 -15.87 16.91
N THR A 75 -22.60 -15.87 17.19
CA THR A 75 -23.27 -16.97 17.86
C THR A 75 -24.21 -17.65 16.89
N ILE A 76 -24.24 -18.98 16.91
CA ILE A 76 -25.15 -19.81 16.14
C ILE A 76 -26.06 -20.57 17.11
N THR A 77 -27.36 -20.51 16.86
CA THR A 77 -28.38 -21.10 17.74
C THR A 77 -29.33 -21.98 16.92
N PRO A 78 -29.67 -23.19 17.37
CA PRO A 78 -30.59 -24.04 16.63
C PRO A 78 -32.04 -23.54 16.79
N LYS A 79 -32.82 -23.71 15.73
CA LYS A 79 -34.21 -23.28 15.63
C LYS A 79 -35.05 -24.32 14.90
N GLU A 80 -36.36 -24.31 15.13
CA GLU A 80 -37.33 -25.18 14.45
C GLU A 80 -37.05 -26.69 14.57
N GLY A 81 -36.31 -27.11 15.60
CA GLY A 81 -35.99 -28.51 15.86
C GLY A 81 -34.80 -28.71 16.77
N LEU A 82 -34.44 -29.98 17.00
CA LEU A 82 -33.23 -30.36 17.75
C LEU A 82 -32.14 -30.77 16.76
N PRO A 83 -30.90 -30.28 16.89
CA PRO A 83 -29.79 -30.67 16.03
C PRO A 83 -29.49 -32.17 16.15
N ASP A 84 -29.60 -32.87 15.02
CA ASP A 84 -29.27 -34.29 14.86
C ASP A 84 -28.08 -34.53 13.91
N ALA A 85 -27.52 -33.46 13.35
CA ALA A 85 -26.30 -33.43 12.56
C ALA A 85 -25.58 -32.08 12.73
N PRO A 86 -24.27 -31.98 12.45
CA PRO A 86 -23.55 -30.69 12.50
C PRO A 86 -24.14 -29.65 11.55
N ALA A 87 -24.06 -28.37 11.91
CA ALA A 87 -24.31 -27.29 10.96
C ALA A 87 -23.03 -27.04 10.15
N TYR A 88 -23.12 -27.13 8.83
CA TYR A 88 -22.01 -26.85 7.93
C TYR A 88 -22.23 -25.51 7.24
N ILE A 89 -21.37 -24.53 7.53
CA ILE A 89 -21.48 -23.18 6.99
C ILE A 89 -20.22 -22.79 6.21
N LYS A 90 -20.39 -21.92 5.22
CA LYS A 90 -19.32 -21.21 4.53
C LYS A 90 -19.37 -19.73 4.84
N LEU A 91 -18.22 -19.15 5.11
CA LEU A 91 -18.04 -17.71 5.27
C LEU A 91 -17.19 -17.19 4.12
N LYS A 92 -17.54 -16.03 3.59
CA LYS A 92 -16.76 -15.32 2.56
C LYS A 92 -16.67 -13.85 2.92
N PHE A 93 -15.46 -13.29 2.82
CA PHE A 93 -15.18 -11.90 3.21
C PHE A 93 -14.67 -11.11 2.00
N GLY A 94 -15.17 -9.88 1.84
CA GLY A 94 -14.78 -8.99 0.74
C GLY A 94 -14.60 -7.55 1.22
N GLU A 95 -13.56 -6.89 0.73
CA GLU A 95 -13.37 -5.44 0.92
C GLU A 95 -14.35 -4.68 0.01
N ARG A 96 -14.63 -5.22 -1.17
CA ARG A 96 -15.63 -4.73 -2.12
C ARG A 96 -16.73 -5.76 -2.36
N ILE A 97 -17.91 -5.29 -2.75
CA ILE A 97 -19.07 -6.15 -2.99
C ILE A 97 -18.84 -7.16 -4.14
N CYS A 98 -18.03 -6.78 -5.14
CA CYS A 98 -17.68 -7.67 -6.24
C CYS A 98 -16.95 -8.93 -5.76
N GLU A 99 -16.15 -8.85 -4.70
CA GLU A 99 -15.45 -10.00 -4.14
C GLU A 99 -16.44 -11.02 -3.56
N ILE A 100 -17.57 -10.58 -3.02
CA ILE A 100 -18.66 -11.46 -2.59
C ILE A 100 -19.40 -12.03 -3.80
N ALA A 101 -19.82 -11.17 -4.72
CA ALA A 101 -20.76 -11.52 -5.78
C ALA A 101 -20.17 -12.34 -6.93
N GLU A 102 -18.89 -12.14 -7.25
CA GLU A 102 -18.22 -12.86 -8.33
C GLU A 102 -17.92 -14.31 -7.93
N LYS A 103 -18.19 -15.21 -8.88
CA LYS A 103 -17.82 -16.62 -8.77
C LYS A 103 -16.46 -16.79 -9.43
N PHE A 104 -15.41 -16.87 -8.63
CA PHE A 104 -14.08 -17.18 -9.13
C PHE A 104 -13.96 -18.70 -9.26
N SER A 105 -13.90 -19.24 -10.48
CA SER A 105 -13.56 -20.65 -10.64
C SER A 105 -12.08 -20.86 -10.31
N GLN A 106 -11.69 -22.02 -9.77
CA GLN A 106 -10.27 -22.33 -9.55
C GLN A 106 -9.42 -22.19 -10.82
N SER A 107 -10.00 -22.40 -12.01
CA SER A 107 -9.37 -22.15 -13.31
C SER A 107 -9.14 -20.66 -13.61
N ASP A 108 -10.06 -19.77 -13.23
CA ASP A 108 -9.90 -18.31 -13.41
C ASP A 108 -8.85 -17.72 -12.45
N VAL A 109 -8.62 -18.39 -11.32
CA VAL A 109 -7.68 -17.96 -10.27
C VAL A 109 -6.28 -18.56 -10.46
N SER A 110 -6.14 -19.67 -11.19
CA SER A 110 -4.87 -20.40 -11.38
C SER A 110 -4.18 -20.17 -12.73
N ALA A 111 -4.90 -19.64 -13.73
CA ALA A 111 -4.31 -19.35 -15.03
C ALA A 111 -3.58 -17.99 -15.02
N ALA A 112 -2.24 -18.04 -14.96
CA ALA A 112 -1.31 -16.93 -15.27
C ALA A 112 -1.16 -15.79 -14.25
N THR A 113 -1.06 -16.07 -12.95
CA THR A 113 -0.86 -15.01 -11.94
C THR A 113 0.16 -15.43 -10.88
N SER A 114 1.05 -14.54 -10.46
CA SER A 114 2.05 -14.78 -9.41
C SER A 114 1.47 -14.92 -7.99
N ILE A 115 0.18 -14.62 -7.80
CA ILE A 115 -0.47 -14.57 -6.47
C ILE A 115 -1.38 -15.77 -6.23
N SER A 116 -1.21 -16.42 -5.08
CA SER A 116 -1.98 -17.59 -4.64
C SER A 116 -3.46 -17.28 -4.38
N SER A 117 -4.34 -18.21 -4.74
CA SER A 117 -5.78 -18.15 -4.44
C SER A 117 -6.09 -18.14 -2.94
N SER A 118 -5.16 -18.61 -2.10
CA SER A 118 -5.34 -18.67 -0.64
C SER A 118 -5.49 -17.31 0.05
N TRP A 119 -5.19 -16.21 -0.67
CA TRP A 119 -5.48 -14.85 -0.22
C TRP A 119 -6.96 -14.47 -0.30
N ILE A 120 -7.76 -15.21 -1.08
CA ILE A 120 -9.21 -15.05 -1.07
C ILE A 120 -9.72 -15.57 0.28
N GLN A 121 -10.44 -14.71 0.99
CA GLN A 121 -10.79 -14.94 2.39
C GLN A 121 -12.09 -15.72 2.50
N GLU A 122 -11.97 -17.03 2.70
CA GLU A 122 -13.09 -17.95 2.92
C GLU A 122 -12.82 -18.87 4.11
N GLU A 123 -13.90 -19.33 4.76
CA GLU A 123 -13.88 -20.39 5.77
C GLU A 123 -14.99 -21.39 5.50
N SER A 124 -14.78 -22.65 5.92
CA SER A 124 -15.82 -23.68 5.90
C SER A 124 -15.76 -24.44 7.22
N ILE A 125 -16.85 -24.37 7.99
CA ILE A 125 -16.86 -24.73 9.41
C ILE A 125 -17.98 -25.75 9.66
N HIS A 126 -17.62 -26.90 10.23
CA HIS A 126 -18.58 -27.85 10.80
C HIS A 126 -18.75 -27.55 12.28
N ILE A 127 -19.99 -27.39 12.73
CA ILE A 127 -20.34 -27.01 14.08
C ILE A 127 -21.15 -28.15 14.70
N ASP A 128 -20.47 -28.99 15.47
CA ASP A 128 -21.04 -30.24 16.01
C ASP A 128 -22.01 -30.01 17.17
N ILE A 129 -21.82 -28.94 17.95
CA ILE A 129 -22.58 -28.66 19.17
C ILE A 129 -23.21 -27.27 19.06
N LEU A 130 -24.52 -27.20 19.30
CA LEU A 130 -25.32 -25.98 19.19
C LEU A 130 -26.19 -25.79 20.45
N PRO A 131 -26.39 -24.56 20.96
CA PRO A 131 -25.83 -23.30 20.47
C PRO A 131 -24.34 -23.15 20.78
N GLN A 132 -23.61 -22.38 19.97
CA GLN A 132 -22.19 -22.12 20.18
C GLN A 132 -21.80 -20.69 19.80
N ARG A 133 -20.92 -20.07 20.60
CA ARG A 133 -20.19 -18.86 20.22
C ARG A 133 -18.95 -19.27 19.39
N ILE A 134 -18.89 -18.82 18.15
CA ILE A 134 -17.76 -19.02 17.24
C ILE A 134 -16.84 -17.81 17.31
N SER A 135 -15.54 -18.07 17.38
CA SER A 135 -14.48 -17.06 17.30
C SER A 135 -13.43 -17.56 16.31
N LEU A 136 -13.27 -16.86 15.19
CA LEU A 136 -12.35 -17.28 14.14
C LEU A 136 -10.91 -16.89 14.50
N PRO A 137 -9.93 -17.79 14.32
CA PRO A 137 -8.55 -17.53 14.73
C PRO A 137 -7.76 -16.69 13.72
N ARG A 138 -8.21 -16.61 12.46
CA ARG A 138 -7.53 -15.81 11.42
C ARG A 138 -7.98 -14.35 11.50
N ARG A 139 -7.06 -13.43 11.21
CA ARG A 139 -7.38 -12.02 10.95
C ARG A 139 -7.89 -11.87 9.52
N TYR A 140 -8.98 -11.12 9.32
CA TYR A 140 -9.57 -10.81 8.02
C TYR A 140 -9.54 -9.30 7.76
N ALA A 141 -9.56 -8.89 6.49
CA ALA A 141 -9.73 -7.50 6.06
C ALA A 141 -10.93 -7.40 5.12
N PHE A 142 -11.99 -6.72 5.52
CA PHE A 142 -13.28 -6.77 4.81
C PHE A 142 -14.22 -5.64 5.21
N ARG A 143 -15.23 -5.39 4.37
CA ARG A 143 -16.45 -4.65 4.73
C ARG A 143 -17.68 -5.54 4.64
N PHE A 144 -17.70 -6.42 3.64
CA PHE A 144 -18.80 -7.30 3.35
C PHE A 144 -18.49 -8.72 3.80
N MET A 145 -19.51 -9.40 4.31
CA MET A 145 -19.41 -10.79 4.75
C MET A 145 -20.64 -11.57 4.27
N GLU A 146 -20.43 -12.66 3.54
CA GLU A 146 -21.48 -13.63 3.20
C GLU A 146 -21.41 -14.84 4.13
N ILE A 147 -22.58 -15.29 4.58
CA ILE A 147 -22.77 -16.54 5.31
C ILE A 147 -23.71 -17.41 4.49
N GLU A 148 -23.23 -18.59 4.11
CA GLU A 148 -24.01 -19.61 3.41
C GLU A 148 -24.14 -20.85 4.30
N VAL A 149 -25.37 -21.34 4.47
CA VAL A 149 -25.64 -22.61 5.15
C VAL A 149 -25.50 -23.72 4.11
N LEU A 150 -24.31 -24.32 4.04
CA LEU A 150 -24.03 -25.40 3.09
C LEU A 150 -24.84 -26.65 3.41
N ASP A 151 -24.96 -26.99 4.70
CA ASP A 151 -25.81 -28.10 5.13
C ASP A 151 -26.32 -27.94 6.56
N THR A 152 -27.59 -28.32 6.74
CA THR A 152 -28.22 -28.72 8.01
C THR A 152 -29.13 -29.90 7.68
N SER A 153 -29.48 -30.74 8.66
CA SER A 153 -30.51 -31.73 8.39
C SER A 153 -31.86 -31.05 8.13
N PRO A 154 -32.82 -31.72 7.47
CA PRO A 154 -34.17 -31.18 7.31
C PRO A 154 -34.94 -31.00 8.63
N TYR A 155 -34.42 -31.51 9.75
CA TYR A 155 -35.11 -31.54 11.05
C TYR A 155 -34.81 -30.34 11.94
N TYR A 156 -33.85 -29.48 11.57
CA TYR A 156 -33.59 -28.23 12.28
C TYR A 156 -33.04 -27.17 11.34
N LYS A 157 -33.11 -25.92 11.79
CA LYS A 157 -32.54 -24.74 11.16
C LYS A 157 -31.67 -23.98 12.16
N ILE A 158 -31.03 -22.91 11.72
CA ILE A 158 -30.18 -22.08 12.59
C ILE A 158 -30.60 -20.62 12.54
N THR A 159 -30.31 -19.89 13.61
CA THR A 159 -30.26 -18.42 13.62
C THR A 159 -28.84 -17.99 13.94
N ILE A 160 -28.44 -16.84 13.42
CA ILE A 160 -27.13 -16.24 13.69
C ILE A 160 -27.38 -14.91 14.41
N ASP A 161 -26.64 -14.64 15.48
CA ASP A 161 -26.73 -13.37 16.19
C ASP A 161 -25.37 -12.96 16.77
N ASN A 162 -25.34 -11.76 17.37
CA ASN A 162 -24.14 -11.21 18.01
C ASN A 162 -22.89 -11.21 17.10
N VAL A 163 -23.09 -10.98 15.80
CA VAL A 163 -21.99 -10.87 14.83
C VAL A 163 -21.19 -9.61 15.13
N LEU A 164 -19.89 -9.76 15.33
CA LEU A 164 -18.97 -8.64 15.55
C LEU A 164 -17.59 -8.94 14.98
N CYS A 165 -16.91 -7.89 14.55
CA CYS A 165 -15.48 -7.87 14.26
C CYS A 165 -14.77 -7.18 15.41
N GLU A 166 -13.81 -7.85 16.05
CA GLU A 166 -12.83 -7.19 16.91
C GLU A 166 -11.72 -6.65 16.01
N SER A 167 -11.86 -5.39 15.60
CA SER A 167 -10.92 -4.69 14.73
C SER A 167 -9.66 -4.29 15.49
N VAL A 168 -8.50 -4.40 14.84
CA VAL A 168 -7.18 -4.19 15.43
C VAL A 168 -6.32 -3.24 14.61
N SER A 169 -5.58 -2.36 15.28
CA SER A 169 -4.63 -1.44 14.64
C SER A 169 -3.55 -1.00 15.63
N ALA A 170 -2.36 -0.65 15.16
CA ALA A 170 -1.31 -0.02 15.96
C ALA A 170 -1.56 1.46 16.23
N VAL A 171 -2.60 2.04 15.62
CA VAL A 171 -2.98 3.45 15.78
C VAL A 171 -4.48 3.57 16.10
N ASP A 172 -4.88 4.75 16.58
CA ASP A 172 -6.28 5.05 16.91
C ASP A 172 -6.76 6.26 16.11
N MET A 173 -7.73 6.03 15.22
CA MET A 173 -8.36 7.07 14.40
C MET A 173 -9.03 8.17 15.22
N ASP A 174 -9.53 7.85 16.42
CA ASP A 174 -10.24 8.81 17.26
C ASP A 174 -9.28 9.91 17.81
N THR A 175 -7.97 9.73 17.65
CA THR A 175 -6.93 10.72 17.99
C THR A 175 -6.73 11.80 16.91
N ILE A 176 -7.20 11.57 15.69
CA ILE A 176 -6.95 12.46 14.55
C ILE A 176 -8.05 13.50 14.41
N LYS A 177 -7.64 14.77 14.31
CA LYS A 177 -8.58 15.87 14.03
C LYS A 177 -8.89 15.94 12.52
N PRO A 178 -10.17 16.14 12.15
CA PRO A 178 -10.54 16.43 10.76
C PRO A 178 -9.80 17.66 10.24
N CYS A 179 -9.44 17.66 8.96
CA CYS A 179 -8.98 18.87 8.30
C CYS A 179 -10.11 19.92 8.26
N GLY A 180 -9.72 21.19 8.31
CA GLY A 180 -10.57 22.32 8.70
C GLY A 180 -11.70 22.73 7.74
N GLY A 181 -12.19 21.84 6.86
CA GLY A 181 -13.43 22.09 6.10
C GLY A 181 -13.28 22.97 4.86
N ILE A 182 -12.07 23.15 4.32
CA ILE A 182 -11.79 24.10 3.23
C ILE A 182 -12.37 23.59 1.89
N ASP A 183 -12.25 22.28 1.62
CA ASP A 183 -12.80 21.63 0.44
C ASP A 183 -13.32 20.25 0.84
N SER A 184 -14.64 20.07 0.85
CA SER A 184 -15.29 18.83 1.28
C SER A 184 -14.84 17.58 0.50
N THR A 185 -14.32 17.74 -0.72
CA THR A 185 -13.74 16.62 -1.48
C THR A 185 -12.39 16.23 -0.89
N LEU A 186 -11.54 17.22 -0.60
CA LEU A 186 -10.24 16.99 0.04
C LEU A 186 -10.43 16.45 1.46
N ASP A 187 -11.45 16.91 2.20
CA ASP A 187 -11.72 16.39 3.54
C ASP A 187 -12.08 14.89 3.53
N LYS A 188 -12.86 14.46 2.54
CA LYS A 188 -13.17 13.04 2.35
C LYS A 188 -11.94 12.24 1.93
N ILE A 189 -11.14 12.78 1.03
CA ILE A 189 -9.88 12.15 0.59
C ILE A 189 -8.92 11.99 1.77
N ASP A 190 -8.80 13.00 2.63
CA ASP A 190 -8.00 12.95 3.85
C ASP A 190 -8.52 11.88 4.82
N SER A 191 -9.82 11.86 5.10
CA SER A 191 -10.42 10.84 5.98
C SER A 191 -10.20 9.41 5.49
N ILE A 192 -10.36 9.15 4.18
CA ILE A 192 -10.13 7.82 3.59
C ILE A 192 -8.64 7.47 3.60
N SER A 193 -7.76 8.46 3.39
CA SER A 193 -6.31 8.27 3.54
C SER A 193 -5.93 7.79 4.94
N ILE A 194 -6.44 8.47 5.97
CA ILE A 194 -6.18 8.16 7.39
C ILE A 194 -6.74 6.78 7.74
N LYS A 195 -7.95 6.46 7.26
CA LYS A 195 -8.55 5.13 7.41
C LYS A 195 -7.67 4.05 6.78
N THR A 196 -7.20 4.27 5.55
CA THR A 196 -6.30 3.34 4.85
C THR A 196 -5.02 3.08 5.67
N MET A 197 -4.41 4.15 6.20
CA MET A 197 -3.24 4.03 7.09
C MET A 197 -3.54 3.24 8.36
N ALA A 198 -4.67 3.51 9.01
CA ALA A 198 -5.03 2.83 10.26
C ALA A 198 -5.23 1.32 10.07
N GLU A 199 -5.87 0.90 8.98
CA GLU A 199 -6.09 -0.51 8.69
C GLU A 199 -4.77 -1.24 8.32
N CYS A 200 -3.79 -0.52 7.75
CA CYS A 200 -2.47 -1.05 7.36
C CYS A 200 -1.42 -1.01 8.49
N ALA A 201 -1.56 -0.12 9.48
CA ALA A 201 -0.66 -0.04 10.62
C ALA A 201 -0.96 -1.14 11.65
N GLN A 202 -0.09 -2.16 11.72
CA GLN A 202 -0.23 -3.36 12.54
C GLN A 202 1.07 -3.62 13.34
N ASP A 203 1.52 -4.87 13.47
CA ASP A 203 2.84 -5.20 14.04
C ASP A 203 4.00 -4.52 13.28
N VAL A 204 3.75 -4.14 12.03
CA VAL A 204 4.56 -3.35 11.09
C VAL A 204 3.60 -2.47 10.28
N PHE A 205 4.13 -1.58 9.46
CA PHE A 205 3.41 -1.02 8.32
C PHE A 205 3.23 -2.10 7.26
N GLU A 206 2.02 -2.63 7.12
CA GLU A 206 1.68 -3.62 6.09
C GLU A 206 1.27 -2.91 4.79
N ASP A 207 1.72 -3.40 3.64
CA ASP A 207 1.30 -2.91 2.33
C ASP A 207 -0.23 -2.89 2.17
N GLY A 208 -0.87 -4.02 2.52
CA GLY A 208 -2.32 -4.16 2.55
C GLY A 208 -2.75 -5.26 3.52
N PRO A 209 -3.83 -5.07 4.31
CA PRO A 209 -4.17 -5.96 5.42
C PRO A 209 -4.90 -7.24 4.98
N LYS A 210 -5.49 -7.24 3.77
CA LYS A 210 -5.94 -8.48 3.12
C LYS A 210 -4.73 -9.25 2.62
N ARG A 211 -3.88 -8.56 1.86
CA ARG A 211 -2.71 -9.05 1.13
C ARG A 211 -1.79 -7.86 0.80
N ASP A 212 -0.47 -7.99 0.90
CA ASP A 212 0.30 -9.19 1.30
C ASP A 212 0.44 -9.36 2.82
N ARG A 213 -0.07 -8.41 3.62
CA ARG A 213 0.12 -8.33 5.08
C ARG A 213 1.59 -8.21 5.46
N ARG A 214 2.36 -7.48 4.65
CA ARG A 214 3.81 -7.55 4.69
C ARG A 214 4.44 -6.17 4.63
N LEU A 215 5.59 -6.04 5.27
CA LEU A 215 6.39 -4.84 5.20
C LEU A 215 7.18 -4.80 3.90
N TRP A 216 6.90 -3.80 3.07
CA TRP A 216 7.63 -3.48 1.83
C TRP A 216 8.24 -2.08 1.95
N ILE A 217 9.48 -1.88 1.49
CA ILE A 217 10.18 -0.61 1.74
C ILE A 217 9.67 0.56 0.88
N GLY A 218 9.18 0.27 -0.33
CA GLY A 218 8.52 1.28 -1.18
C GLY A 218 7.28 1.84 -0.52
N ASP A 219 6.45 0.95 0.04
CA ASP A 219 5.24 1.25 0.80
C ASP A 219 5.58 1.97 2.11
N LEU A 220 6.49 1.41 2.92
CA LEU A 220 6.92 1.98 4.21
C LEU A 220 7.29 3.46 4.10
N ARG A 221 8.01 3.84 3.04
CA ARG A 221 8.42 5.24 2.87
C ARG A 221 7.18 6.15 2.75
N LEU A 222 6.22 5.76 1.93
CA LEU A 222 5.01 6.55 1.69
C LEU A 222 4.09 6.55 2.91
N GLU A 223 3.98 5.40 3.58
CA GLU A 223 3.28 5.24 4.84
C GLU A 223 3.86 6.14 5.92
N ALA A 224 5.19 6.18 6.06
CA ALA A 224 5.85 7.03 7.04
C ALA A 224 5.57 8.52 6.78
N LEU A 225 5.60 8.98 5.52
CA LEU A 225 5.24 10.36 5.17
C LEU A 225 3.79 10.70 5.56
N ALA A 226 2.85 9.79 5.29
CA ALA A 226 1.45 9.95 5.70
C ALA A 226 1.31 9.96 7.23
N ASP A 227 2.02 9.06 7.92
CA ASP A 227 2.01 8.91 9.37
C ASP A 227 2.50 10.17 10.10
N TYR A 228 3.56 10.82 9.61
CA TYR A 228 4.12 12.05 10.20
C TYR A 228 3.11 13.19 10.30
N GLU A 229 2.20 13.30 9.32
CA GLU A 229 1.16 14.34 9.31
C GLU A 229 -0.15 13.87 9.96
N THR A 230 -0.20 12.61 10.44
CA THR A 230 -1.40 12.00 11.03
C THR A 230 -1.11 11.44 12.43
N PHE A 231 -0.78 10.16 12.56
CA PHE A 231 -0.68 9.46 13.85
C PHE A 231 0.64 9.68 14.57
N GLN A 232 1.69 10.13 13.86
CA GLN A 232 3.02 10.39 14.41
C GLN A 232 3.59 9.19 15.18
N ASN A 233 3.38 7.98 14.65
CA ASN A 233 3.87 6.72 15.20
C ASN A 233 5.33 6.47 14.80
N TYR A 234 6.21 7.37 15.24
CA TYR A 234 7.64 7.33 14.94
C TYR A 234 8.34 6.05 15.42
N ASP A 235 7.79 5.39 16.46
CA ASP A 235 8.32 4.13 16.98
C ASP A 235 8.06 2.96 16.00
N LEU A 236 6.89 2.92 15.36
CA LEU A 236 6.61 1.91 14.33
C LEU A 236 7.51 2.08 13.10
N VAL A 237 7.83 3.31 12.71
CA VAL A 237 8.81 3.57 11.64
C VAL A 237 10.20 3.06 12.02
N LYS A 238 10.66 3.36 13.26
CA LYS A 238 11.95 2.82 13.77
C LYS A 238 11.97 1.30 13.75
N ARG A 239 10.90 0.64 14.21
CA ARG A 239 10.77 -0.83 14.16
C ARG A 239 10.99 -1.34 12.74
N CYS A 240 10.25 -0.81 11.77
CA CYS A 240 10.30 -1.27 10.39
C CYS A 240 11.69 -1.08 9.77
N MET A 241 12.34 0.06 10.01
CA MET A 241 13.69 0.34 9.54
C MET A 241 14.74 -0.58 10.17
N TYR A 242 14.66 -0.83 11.49
CA TYR A 242 15.55 -1.80 12.15
C TYR A 242 15.32 -3.23 11.66
N LEU A 243 14.09 -3.63 11.30
CA LEU A 243 13.83 -4.95 10.72
C LEU A 243 14.56 -5.11 9.37
N PHE A 244 14.48 -4.13 8.47
CA PHE A 244 15.23 -4.16 7.22
C PHE A 244 16.75 -4.24 7.46
N ALA A 245 17.29 -3.41 8.34
CA ALA A 245 18.71 -3.43 8.68
C ALA A 245 19.16 -4.77 9.31
N GLY A 246 18.35 -5.32 10.22
CA GLY A 246 18.60 -6.57 10.92
C GLY A 246 18.49 -7.82 10.04
N THR A 247 17.87 -7.70 8.87
CA THR A 247 17.68 -8.79 7.91
C THR A 247 18.46 -8.61 6.61
N ALA A 248 19.34 -7.61 6.52
CA ALA A 248 20.20 -7.40 5.35
C ALA A 248 21.02 -8.64 5.01
N ASN A 249 21.33 -8.85 3.73
CA ASN A 249 22.11 -10.00 3.27
C ASN A 249 23.61 -9.90 3.63
N GLU A 250 24.43 -10.84 3.18
CA GLU A 250 25.87 -10.87 3.48
C GLU A 250 26.63 -9.68 2.90
N ASP A 251 26.18 -9.15 1.75
CA ASP A 251 26.76 -7.96 1.11
C ASP A 251 26.29 -6.64 1.75
N GLY A 252 25.39 -6.71 2.73
CA GLY A 252 24.78 -5.57 3.40
C GLY A 252 23.60 -4.95 2.65
N GLN A 253 23.06 -5.62 1.63
CA GLN A 253 21.86 -5.18 0.91
C GLN A 253 20.61 -5.45 1.76
N VAL A 254 19.74 -4.45 1.92
CA VAL A 254 18.42 -4.66 2.53
C VAL A 254 17.48 -5.36 1.54
N GLY A 255 16.60 -6.24 2.01
CA GLY A 255 15.55 -6.83 1.18
C GLY A 255 14.49 -5.80 0.79
N SER A 256 13.75 -6.05 -0.29
CA SER A 256 12.61 -5.18 -0.68
C SER A 256 11.38 -5.37 0.22
N CYS A 257 11.24 -6.56 0.80
CA CYS A 257 10.24 -6.88 1.79
C CYS A 257 10.74 -7.94 2.75
N LEU A 258 10.05 -8.09 3.87
CA LEU A 258 10.39 -9.06 4.91
C LEU A 258 9.14 -9.60 5.59
N TYR A 259 9.25 -10.82 6.12
CA TYR A 259 8.27 -11.43 7.00
C TYR A 259 8.69 -11.19 8.44
N VAL A 260 7.73 -11.07 9.35
CA VAL A 260 7.98 -10.98 10.81
C VAL A 260 7.51 -12.22 11.57
N GLN A 261 6.88 -13.17 10.89
CA GLN A 261 6.36 -14.41 11.46
C GLN A 261 6.87 -15.64 10.69
N PRO A 262 7.22 -16.75 11.38
CA PRO A 262 7.30 -16.88 12.84
C PRO A 262 8.49 -16.13 13.46
N GLN A 263 9.41 -15.62 12.64
CA GLN A 263 10.56 -14.81 13.00
C GLN A 263 10.86 -13.82 11.87
N PRO A 264 11.53 -12.68 12.14
CA PRO A 264 11.99 -11.76 11.10
C PRO A 264 12.91 -12.41 10.06
N VAL A 265 12.56 -12.29 8.78
CA VAL A 265 13.39 -12.76 7.66
C VAL A 265 13.10 -11.95 6.40
N ALA A 266 14.14 -11.44 5.75
CA ALA A 266 14.01 -10.79 4.44
C ALA A 266 13.59 -11.80 3.37
N ASP A 267 12.76 -11.36 2.44
CA ASP A 267 12.50 -12.14 1.23
C ASP A 267 13.75 -12.14 0.32
N ARG A 268 13.75 -12.97 -0.72
CA ARG A 268 14.81 -13.05 -1.73
C ARG A 268 14.62 -12.05 -2.87
N ILE A 269 13.77 -11.05 -2.67
CA ILE A 269 13.43 -10.02 -3.64
C ILE A 269 14.25 -8.77 -3.34
N TYR A 270 15.05 -8.33 -4.32
CA TYR A 270 15.94 -7.17 -4.22
C TYR A 270 15.72 -6.22 -5.40
N LEU A 271 14.62 -5.49 -5.34
CA LEU A 271 14.30 -4.38 -6.23
C LEU A 271 15.23 -3.20 -5.96
N PHE A 272 15.94 -2.77 -7.00
CA PHE A 272 16.93 -1.69 -6.91
C PHE A 272 16.38 -0.40 -6.32
N ASP A 273 15.25 0.09 -6.83
CA ASP A 273 14.63 1.33 -6.37
C ASP A 273 14.21 1.22 -4.90
N TYR A 274 13.67 0.07 -4.48
CA TYR A 274 13.27 -0.18 -3.10
C TYR A 274 14.45 -0.10 -2.13
N THR A 275 15.59 -0.69 -2.48
CA THR A 275 16.79 -0.58 -1.62
C THR A 275 17.31 0.84 -1.47
N LEU A 276 17.17 1.67 -2.52
CA LEU A 276 17.51 3.10 -2.45
C LEU A 276 16.47 3.92 -1.67
N LEU A 277 15.19 3.53 -1.74
CA LEU A 277 14.13 4.15 -0.96
C LEU A 277 14.28 3.93 0.55
N TYR A 278 15.03 2.91 0.98
CA TYR A 278 15.45 2.79 2.39
C TYR A 278 16.24 4.00 2.87
N VAL A 279 17.16 4.50 2.04
CA VAL A 279 17.94 5.72 2.34
C VAL A 279 17.04 6.94 2.38
N CYS A 280 16.09 7.03 1.44
CA CYS A 280 15.12 8.12 1.41
C CYS A 280 14.20 8.09 2.64
N CYS A 281 13.77 6.91 3.09
CA CYS A 281 12.96 6.75 4.30
C CYS A 281 13.75 7.19 5.55
N LEU A 282 15.04 6.84 5.66
CA LEU A 282 15.90 7.33 6.75
C LEU A 282 16.06 8.86 6.72
N TYR A 283 16.21 9.43 5.52
CA TYR A 283 16.25 10.88 5.34
C TYR A 283 14.95 11.54 5.79
N ASP A 284 13.81 11.08 5.29
CA ASP A 284 12.49 11.61 5.59
C ASP A 284 12.23 11.53 7.11
N TYR A 285 12.57 10.40 7.74
CA TYR A 285 12.48 10.21 9.19
C TYR A 285 13.33 11.19 9.99
N TYR A 286 14.60 11.36 9.62
CA TYR A 286 15.46 12.33 10.31
C TYR A 286 14.95 13.75 10.10
N MET A 287 14.48 14.09 8.90
CA MET A 287 13.98 15.43 8.62
C MET A 287 12.74 15.77 9.44
N GLU A 288 11.89 14.78 9.71
CA GLU A 288 10.73 14.91 10.59
C GLU A 288 11.12 14.98 12.08
N THR A 289 11.87 14.00 12.57
CA THR A 289 12.04 13.77 14.02
C THR A 289 13.29 14.42 14.63
N LYS A 290 14.29 14.71 13.80
CA LYS A 290 15.67 15.08 14.21
C LYS A 290 16.34 14.06 15.15
N ASP A 291 15.94 12.78 15.11
CA ASP A 291 16.53 11.71 15.92
C ASP A 291 17.95 11.35 15.42
N MET A 292 18.93 12.06 15.96
CA MET A 292 20.35 11.90 15.63
C MET A 292 20.92 10.53 16.04
N PRO A 293 20.63 9.96 17.23
CA PRO A 293 21.03 8.59 17.56
C PRO A 293 20.56 7.57 16.53
N PHE A 294 19.29 7.60 16.14
CA PHE A 294 18.75 6.65 15.16
C PHE A 294 19.42 6.80 13.79
N LEU A 295 19.58 8.05 13.31
CA LEU A 295 20.30 8.32 12.07
C LEU A 295 21.72 7.74 12.08
N LYS A 296 22.48 7.99 13.14
CA LYS A 296 23.86 7.50 13.28
C LYS A 296 23.95 5.98 13.21
N GLU A 297 23.00 5.27 13.82
CA GLU A 297 23.03 3.81 13.88
C GLU A 297 22.74 3.15 12.53
N LEU A 298 21.85 3.73 11.72
CA LEU A 298 21.45 3.16 10.44
C LEU A 298 22.21 3.75 9.24
N TRP A 299 23.04 4.77 9.45
CA TRP A 299 23.73 5.47 8.37
C TRP A 299 24.56 4.56 7.48
N ASP A 300 25.38 3.68 8.08
CA ASP A 300 26.23 2.78 7.31
C ASP A 300 25.40 1.77 6.49
N THR A 301 24.31 1.24 7.07
CA THR A 301 23.37 0.39 6.34
C THR A 301 22.72 1.15 5.17
N ALA A 302 22.32 2.40 5.37
CA ALA A 302 21.71 3.21 4.33
C ALA A 302 22.71 3.51 3.19
N TYR A 303 23.90 4.02 3.52
CA TYR A 303 24.89 4.36 2.50
C TYR A 303 25.37 3.14 1.71
N ARG A 304 25.40 1.95 2.34
CA ARG A 304 25.72 0.69 1.66
C ARG A 304 24.78 0.39 0.48
N GLN A 305 23.52 0.80 0.54
CA GLN A 305 22.57 0.58 -0.57
C GLN A 305 22.98 1.38 -1.82
N ILE A 306 23.52 2.59 -1.62
CA ILE A 306 24.07 3.41 -2.70
C ILE A 306 25.31 2.78 -3.28
N GLU A 307 26.23 2.30 -2.45
CA GLU A 307 27.46 1.63 -2.92
C GLU A 307 27.14 0.41 -3.79
N ILE A 308 26.14 -0.38 -3.40
CA ILE A 308 25.68 -1.54 -4.18
C ILE A 308 25.02 -1.09 -5.49
N ALA A 309 24.15 -0.07 -5.44
CA ALA A 309 23.50 0.46 -6.63
C ALA A 309 24.50 0.99 -7.67
N LEU A 310 25.58 1.65 -7.21
CA LEU A 310 26.61 2.22 -8.08
C LEU A 310 27.41 1.16 -8.85
N GLN A 311 27.47 -0.09 -8.37
CA GLN A 311 28.12 -1.19 -9.12
C GLN A 311 27.44 -1.50 -10.45
N ARG A 312 26.19 -1.05 -10.63
CA ARG A 312 25.44 -1.21 -11.88
C ARG A 312 25.67 -0.06 -12.86
N VAL A 313 26.24 1.05 -12.42
CA VAL A 313 26.45 2.21 -13.29
C VAL A 313 27.63 1.93 -14.22
N ASP A 314 27.41 2.15 -15.52
CA ASP A 314 28.42 1.94 -16.55
C ASP A 314 29.48 3.07 -16.59
N GLU A 315 30.42 2.93 -17.52
CA GLU A 315 31.46 3.93 -17.79
C GLU A 315 30.89 5.30 -18.19
N ASN A 316 29.75 5.34 -18.88
CA ASN A 316 29.06 6.55 -19.29
C ASN A 316 28.27 7.19 -18.14
N GLY A 317 28.20 6.58 -16.96
CA GLY A 317 27.43 7.10 -15.83
C GLY A 317 25.94 6.79 -15.93
N LEU A 318 25.55 5.75 -16.66
CA LEU A 318 24.16 5.32 -16.83
C LEU A 318 23.93 3.94 -16.19
N LEU A 319 22.73 3.74 -15.66
CA LEU A 319 22.22 2.40 -15.39
C LEU A 319 21.93 1.67 -16.73
N PRO A 320 22.09 0.34 -16.77
CA PRO A 320 21.89 -0.43 -17.98
C PRO A 320 20.40 -0.55 -18.33
N ASP A 321 20.08 -0.46 -19.62
CA ASP A 321 18.79 -0.91 -20.15
C ASP A 321 18.77 -2.44 -20.22
N SER A 322 18.54 -3.08 -19.08
CA SER A 322 18.57 -4.53 -18.97
C SER A 322 17.42 -5.06 -18.13
N LYS A 323 16.99 -6.28 -18.45
CA LYS A 323 16.04 -7.08 -17.68
C LYS A 323 16.74 -8.02 -16.68
N ASP A 324 18.06 -7.97 -16.59
CA ASP A 324 18.88 -8.84 -15.72
C ASP A 324 18.84 -8.41 -14.24
N TRP A 325 18.04 -7.41 -13.91
CA TRP A 325 17.84 -6.93 -12.55
C TRP A 325 16.42 -6.43 -12.33
N ASP A 326 15.97 -6.60 -11.10
CA ASP A 326 14.62 -6.21 -10.71
C ASP A 326 14.60 -4.74 -10.25
N CYS A 327 13.64 -4.00 -10.80
CA CYS A 327 13.35 -2.60 -10.47
C CYS A 327 11.84 -2.42 -10.60
N PHE A 328 11.19 -1.83 -9.62
CA PHE A 328 9.73 -1.74 -9.58
C PHE A 328 9.22 -0.53 -10.37
N ILE A 329 9.40 0.68 -9.87
CA ILE A 329 8.89 1.96 -10.40
C ILE A 329 7.35 2.06 -10.47
N ASP A 330 6.68 1.14 -11.18
CA ASP A 330 5.23 1.06 -11.33
C ASP A 330 4.83 -0.32 -11.89
N TRP A 331 3.55 -0.70 -11.75
CA TRP A 331 2.97 -1.95 -12.26
C TRP A 331 2.73 -1.95 -13.79
N ASN A 332 3.40 -1.08 -14.54
CA ASN A 332 3.27 -1.02 -16.00
C ASN A 332 4.26 -2.00 -16.68
N PRO A 333 3.79 -3.12 -17.28
CA PRO A 333 4.67 -4.13 -17.88
C PRO A 333 5.40 -3.63 -19.14
N ASN A 334 4.93 -2.54 -19.75
CA ASN A 334 5.52 -1.95 -20.95
C ASN A 334 6.53 -0.83 -20.65
N LEU A 335 6.74 -0.51 -19.36
CA LEU A 335 7.64 0.55 -18.95
C LEU A 335 9.10 0.10 -19.05
N ASN A 336 9.88 0.84 -19.85
CA ASN A 336 11.33 0.81 -19.76
C ASN A 336 11.78 1.62 -18.53
N LYS A 337 12.58 1.00 -17.65
CA LYS A 337 12.87 1.55 -16.30
C LYS A 337 14.22 2.24 -16.18
N GLN A 338 15.05 2.27 -17.23
CA GLN A 338 16.40 2.82 -17.19
C GLN A 338 16.43 4.27 -16.69
N ALA A 339 15.67 5.15 -17.34
CA ALA A 339 15.67 6.58 -17.03
C ALA A 339 15.05 6.90 -15.67
N SER A 340 13.97 6.20 -15.29
CA SER A 340 13.36 6.36 -13.96
C SER A 340 14.29 5.88 -12.86
N ALA A 341 14.97 4.74 -13.04
CA ALA A 341 15.93 4.24 -12.05
C ALA A 341 17.15 5.15 -11.92
N GLN A 342 17.61 5.76 -13.03
CA GLN A 342 18.66 6.79 -12.99
C GLN A 342 18.21 7.97 -12.12
N GLY A 343 16.96 8.40 -12.30
CA GLY A 343 16.34 9.43 -11.45
C GLY A 343 16.29 9.04 -9.98
N VAL A 344 15.85 7.82 -9.65
CA VAL A 344 15.82 7.31 -8.25
C VAL A 344 17.22 7.33 -7.62
N LEU A 345 18.26 6.92 -8.35
CA LEU A 345 19.63 6.93 -7.85
C LEU A 345 20.12 8.34 -7.53
N ILE A 346 19.92 9.29 -8.46
CA ILE A 346 20.33 10.69 -8.27
C ILE A 346 19.52 11.34 -7.14
N TYR A 347 18.20 11.09 -7.09
CA TYR A 347 17.32 11.51 -6.01
C TYR A 347 17.88 11.06 -4.66
N THR A 348 18.22 9.78 -4.55
CA THR A 348 18.73 9.15 -3.32
C THR A 348 20.09 9.71 -2.93
N LEU A 349 21.01 9.89 -3.87
CA LEU A 349 22.33 10.49 -3.62
C LEU A 349 22.21 11.92 -3.05
N LYS A 350 21.25 12.72 -3.53
CA LYS A 350 21.00 14.06 -2.98
C LYS A 350 20.58 14.01 -1.51
N ARG A 351 19.70 13.08 -1.12
CA ARG A 351 19.31 12.87 0.28
C ARG A 351 20.47 12.37 1.13
N ALA A 352 21.25 11.42 0.60
CA ALA A 352 22.43 10.89 1.28
C ALA A 352 23.51 11.96 1.51
N LYS A 353 23.73 12.85 0.55
CA LYS A 353 24.62 14.01 0.71
C LYS A 353 24.18 14.89 1.89
N GLU A 354 22.88 15.16 2.01
CA GLU A 354 22.37 15.93 3.15
C GLU A 354 22.58 15.21 4.48
N LEU A 355 22.26 13.91 4.56
CA LEU A 355 22.53 13.10 5.75
C LEU A 355 24.02 13.07 6.12
N ALA A 356 24.90 12.92 5.13
CA ALA A 356 26.35 12.96 5.34
C ALA A 356 26.80 14.31 5.93
N ASN A 357 26.28 15.42 5.40
CA ASN A 357 26.55 16.76 5.96
C ASN A 357 26.06 16.90 7.40
N ILE A 358 24.83 16.43 7.69
CA ILE A 358 24.24 16.43 9.04
C ILE A 358 25.11 15.64 10.03
N LEU A 359 25.66 14.51 9.58
CA LEU A 359 26.51 13.64 10.40
C LEU A 359 27.96 14.12 10.52
N GLY A 360 28.37 15.09 9.70
CA GLY A 360 29.78 15.51 9.58
C GLY A 360 30.65 14.50 8.84
N ASP A 361 30.06 13.59 8.05
CA ASP A 361 30.75 12.62 7.20
C ASP A 361 31.18 13.29 5.89
N THR A 362 32.24 14.10 5.97
CA THR A 362 32.71 14.93 4.85
C THR A 362 33.13 14.10 3.65
N ALA A 363 33.69 12.91 3.87
CA ALA A 363 34.13 12.02 2.79
C ALA A 363 32.94 11.52 1.94
N ARG A 364 31.87 11.03 2.58
CA ARG A 364 30.68 10.59 1.86
C ARG A 364 29.88 11.75 1.27
N ALA A 365 29.90 12.92 1.91
CA ALA A 365 29.27 14.13 1.35
C ALA A 365 29.96 14.58 0.05
N GLU A 366 31.29 14.65 0.03
CA GLU A 366 32.07 15.00 -1.16
C GLU A 366 31.93 13.96 -2.28
N GLU A 367 31.95 12.67 -1.95
CA GLU A 367 31.73 11.61 -2.93
C GLU A 367 30.33 11.67 -3.53
N SER A 368 29.30 11.82 -2.69
CA SER A 368 27.93 11.98 -3.16
C SER A 368 27.80 13.18 -4.09
N ASP A 369 28.45 14.30 -3.77
CA ASP A 369 28.43 15.50 -4.62
C ASP A 369 29.11 15.27 -5.99
N ARG A 370 30.25 14.56 -6.02
CA ARG A 370 30.90 14.16 -7.29
C ARG A 370 29.99 13.27 -8.13
N LEU A 371 29.36 12.28 -7.51
CA LEU A 371 28.46 11.34 -8.18
C LEU A 371 27.21 12.03 -8.70
N ILE A 372 26.57 12.90 -7.91
CA ILE A 372 25.39 13.67 -8.33
C ILE A 372 25.71 14.42 -9.62
N ARG A 373 26.81 15.19 -9.66
CA ARG A 373 27.20 15.94 -10.86
C ARG A 373 27.41 15.02 -12.07
N ARG A 374 28.26 14.00 -11.94
CA ARG A 374 28.55 13.04 -13.02
C ARG A 374 27.27 12.41 -13.57
N LEU A 375 26.42 11.87 -12.70
CA LEU A 375 25.22 11.12 -13.12
C LEU A 375 24.13 12.04 -13.68
N SER A 376 24.04 13.28 -13.22
CA SER A 376 23.10 14.28 -13.74
C SER A 376 23.53 14.76 -15.13
N ASP A 377 24.83 15.02 -15.32
CA ASP A 377 25.41 15.38 -16.62
C ASP A 377 25.21 14.23 -17.64
N SER A 378 25.44 12.98 -17.22
CA SER A 378 25.16 11.80 -18.06
C SER A 378 23.68 11.67 -18.41
N ALA A 379 22.76 11.91 -17.48
CA ALA A 379 21.34 11.87 -17.76
C ALA A 379 20.93 12.96 -18.79
N LEU A 380 21.46 14.18 -18.68
CA LEU A 380 21.25 15.23 -19.66
C LEU A 380 21.88 14.91 -21.01
N GLN A 381 23.07 14.32 -21.04
CA GLN A 381 23.76 14.02 -22.28
C GLN A 381 23.08 12.90 -23.08
N PHE A 382 22.64 11.84 -22.40
CA PHE A 382 22.23 10.60 -23.06
C PHE A 382 20.72 10.35 -23.06
N LEU A 383 20.01 10.80 -22.03
CA LEU A 383 18.57 10.54 -21.86
C LEU A 383 17.71 11.72 -22.32
N TRP A 384 18.18 12.96 -22.16
CA TRP A 384 17.44 14.14 -22.62
C TRP A 384 17.38 14.21 -24.15
N ASP A 385 16.24 14.65 -24.68
CA ASP A 385 16.04 14.86 -26.10
C ASP A 385 15.44 16.23 -26.38
N GLU A 386 16.30 17.15 -26.82
CA GLU A 386 15.94 18.54 -27.11
C GLU A 386 14.78 18.68 -28.10
N THR A 387 14.67 17.76 -29.06
CA THR A 387 13.62 17.83 -30.10
C THR A 387 12.24 17.55 -29.52
N SER A 388 12.11 16.52 -28.69
CA SER A 388 10.83 16.19 -28.03
C SER A 388 10.59 17.00 -26.76
N GLY A 389 11.65 17.53 -26.14
CA GLY A 389 11.61 18.16 -24.83
C GLY A 389 11.25 17.20 -23.71
N PHE A 390 11.69 15.94 -23.82
CA PHE A 390 11.47 14.86 -22.84
C PHE A 390 12.75 14.05 -22.64
N PHE A 391 12.85 13.41 -21.48
CA PHE A 391 13.79 12.32 -21.26
C PHE A 391 13.26 11.02 -21.87
N ARG A 392 14.15 10.28 -22.51
CA ARG A 392 13.89 9.00 -23.18
C ARG A 392 14.59 7.87 -22.44
N SER A 393 13.96 6.70 -22.42
CA SER A 393 14.44 5.52 -21.69
C SER A 393 14.70 4.36 -22.63
N GLY A 394 15.83 3.69 -22.43
CA GLY A 394 16.22 2.49 -23.15
C GLY A 394 16.57 2.69 -24.61
N ASP A 395 16.97 1.59 -25.25
CA ASP A 395 17.44 1.57 -26.65
C ASP A 395 16.35 2.04 -27.62
N GLN A 396 15.09 1.74 -27.28
CA GLN A 396 13.92 2.16 -28.06
C GLN A 396 13.52 3.62 -27.81
N ARG A 397 14.28 4.35 -26.99
CA ARG A 397 14.08 5.79 -26.72
C ARG A 397 12.64 6.11 -26.29
N GLN A 398 12.08 5.27 -25.41
CA GLN A 398 10.69 5.34 -24.95
C GLN A 398 10.46 6.60 -24.09
N ILE A 399 9.34 7.29 -24.32
CA ILE A 399 8.88 8.39 -23.48
C ILE A 399 7.78 7.86 -22.56
N SER A 400 7.97 8.00 -21.24
CA SER A 400 7.00 7.58 -20.22
C SER A 400 6.81 8.66 -19.17
N TRP A 401 5.68 8.60 -18.46
CA TRP A 401 5.43 9.45 -17.29
C TRP A 401 6.47 9.20 -16.19
N ALA A 402 6.78 7.93 -15.89
CA ALA A 402 7.72 7.56 -14.85
C ALA A 402 9.12 8.15 -15.05
N SER A 403 9.63 8.14 -16.28
CA SER A 403 10.94 8.72 -16.59
C SER A 403 10.97 10.22 -16.31
N GLN A 404 9.91 10.95 -16.68
CA GLN A 404 9.88 12.40 -16.45
C GLN A 404 9.75 12.71 -14.96
N ILE A 405 8.86 12.01 -14.25
CA ILE A 405 8.60 12.22 -12.82
C ILE A 405 9.88 12.06 -12.01
N TRP A 406 10.58 10.94 -12.18
CA TRP A 406 11.78 10.65 -11.40
C TRP A 406 12.96 11.56 -11.74
N LEU A 407 13.10 12.01 -12.99
CA LEU A 407 14.17 12.94 -13.38
C LEU A 407 13.87 14.39 -12.98
N VAL A 408 12.58 14.77 -12.87
CA VAL A 408 12.15 16.02 -12.23
C VAL A 408 12.43 15.98 -10.73
N LEU A 409 12.06 14.91 -10.04
CA LEU A 409 12.33 14.74 -8.60
C LEU A 409 13.83 14.69 -8.30
N ALA A 410 14.63 14.12 -9.21
CA ALA A 410 16.08 14.17 -9.15
C ALA A 410 16.65 15.59 -9.36
N GLU A 411 15.82 16.57 -9.72
CA GLU A 411 16.13 17.97 -10.01
C GLU A 411 17.37 18.10 -10.91
N ILE A 412 17.32 17.42 -12.05
CA ILE A 412 18.35 17.47 -13.09
C ILE A 412 18.22 18.75 -13.91
N LEU A 413 16.99 19.21 -14.13
CA LEU A 413 16.69 20.51 -14.72
C LEU A 413 16.37 21.52 -13.61
N ASP A 414 16.43 22.81 -13.94
CA ASP A 414 16.01 23.87 -13.03
C ASP A 414 14.48 23.83 -12.77
N PRO A 415 13.98 24.49 -11.70
CA PRO A 415 12.56 24.47 -11.36
C PRO A 415 11.61 24.97 -12.47
N GLN A 416 12.03 25.95 -13.28
CA GLN A 416 11.19 26.48 -14.37
C GLN A 416 11.12 25.49 -15.53
N GLN A 417 12.25 24.86 -15.86
CA GLN A 417 12.32 23.80 -16.86
C GLN A 417 11.51 22.57 -16.43
N ASN A 418 11.59 22.16 -15.16
CA ASN A 418 10.77 21.08 -14.60
C ASN A 418 9.28 21.39 -14.70
N ALA A 419 8.85 22.61 -14.34
CA ALA A 419 7.46 23.03 -14.47
C ALA A 419 6.98 22.98 -15.93
N ALA A 420 7.82 23.45 -16.87
CA ALA A 420 7.52 23.40 -18.30
C ALA A 420 7.45 21.95 -18.83
N LEU A 421 8.34 21.07 -18.37
CA LEU A 421 8.37 19.64 -18.69
C LEU A 421 7.08 18.94 -18.21
N LEU A 422 6.68 19.16 -16.96
CA LEU A 422 5.45 18.56 -16.41
C LEU A 422 4.19 19.07 -17.10
N LYS A 423 4.12 20.37 -17.42
CA LYS A 423 3.01 20.93 -18.22
C LYS A 423 2.93 20.32 -19.61
N ARG A 424 4.08 20.12 -20.26
CA ARG A 424 4.17 19.42 -21.54
C ARG A 424 3.74 17.96 -21.40
N LEU A 425 4.19 17.27 -20.36
CA LEU A 425 3.83 15.88 -20.07
C LEU A 425 2.31 15.70 -19.96
N MET A 426 1.65 16.52 -19.15
CA MET A 426 0.19 16.49 -18.99
C MET A 426 -0.54 16.75 -20.31
N LYS A 427 -0.04 17.68 -21.13
CA LYS A 427 -0.63 18.01 -22.43
C LYS A 427 -0.42 16.90 -23.47
N THR A 428 0.78 16.34 -23.54
CA THR A 428 1.17 15.31 -24.51
C THR A 428 0.57 13.95 -24.15
N ASN A 429 0.44 13.66 -22.85
CA ASN A 429 -0.04 12.41 -22.29
C ASN A 429 0.54 11.16 -23.00
N PRO A 430 1.83 10.85 -22.82
CA PRO A 430 2.48 9.70 -23.46
C PRO A 430 1.74 8.39 -23.18
N LYS A 431 1.78 7.47 -24.16
CA LYS A 431 1.10 6.17 -24.10
C LYS A 431 1.49 5.32 -22.88
N ILE A 432 2.74 5.41 -22.44
CA ILE A 432 3.23 4.70 -21.25
C ILE A 432 2.86 5.53 -20.01
N ASN A 433 1.65 5.26 -19.51
CA ASN A 433 0.99 5.94 -18.40
C ASN A 433 1.40 5.40 -17.02
N MET A 434 1.02 6.15 -15.99
CA MET A 434 1.01 5.71 -14.59
C MET A 434 -0.17 4.74 -14.38
N VAL A 435 0.05 3.69 -13.59
CA VAL A 435 -0.94 2.62 -13.33
C VAL A 435 -1.38 2.60 -11.87
N THR A 436 -0.49 2.97 -10.94
CA THR A 436 -0.71 2.85 -9.49
C THR A 436 -0.79 4.20 -8.80
N PRO A 437 -1.59 4.33 -7.72
CA PRO A 437 -1.51 5.49 -6.85
C PRO A 437 -0.10 5.75 -6.29
N TYR A 438 0.73 4.71 -6.18
CA TYR A 438 2.16 4.82 -5.85
C TYR A 438 2.92 5.75 -6.81
N LEU A 439 2.82 5.56 -8.13
CA LEU A 439 3.49 6.49 -9.06
C LEU A 439 2.78 7.86 -9.13
N HIS A 440 1.46 7.89 -8.91
CA HIS A 440 0.73 9.16 -8.80
C HIS A 440 1.16 10.00 -7.59
N HIS A 441 1.58 9.39 -6.48
CA HIS A 441 2.20 10.11 -5.35
C HIS A 441 3.42 10.92 -5.83
N TYR A 442 4.36 10.24 -6.51
CA TYR A 442 5.57 10.89 -7.00
C TYR A 442 5.27 11.97 -8.06
N PHE A 443 4.21 11.79 -8.85
CA PHE A 443 3.75 12.85 -9.75
C PHE A 443 3.28 14.09 -8.99
N VAL A 444 2.51 13.92 -7.91
CA VAL A 444 2.10 15.03 -7.04
C VAL A 444 3.31 15.69 -6.38
N GLU A 445 4.27 14.91 -5.87
CA GLU A 445 5.53 15.41 -5.31
C GLU A 445 6.30 16.24 -6.35
N ALA A 446 6.40 15.75 -7.60
CA ALA A 446 7.09 16.43 -8.69
C ALA A 446 6.41 17.77 -9.06
N LEU A 447 5.07 17.80 -9.09
CA LEU A 447 4.31 19.03 -9.31
C LEU A 447 4.58 20.05 -8.20
N LEU A 448 4.52 19.64 -6.93
CA LEU A 448 4.78 20.52 -5.79
C LEU A 448 6.23 21.04 -5.79
N ALA A 449 7.21 20.16 -6.03
CA ALA A 449 8.62 20.55 -6.14
C ALA A 449 8.89 21.53 -7.29
N SER A 450 8.05 21.51 -8.33
CA SER A 450 8.11 22.41 -9.48
C SER A 450 7.24 23.67 -9.33
N GLY A 451 6.66 23.93 -8.15
CA GLY A 451 5.80 25.09 -7.89
C GLY A 451 4.41 25.01 -8.54
N LEU A 452 3.99 23.83 -9.00
CA LEU A 452 2.69 23.58 -9.65
C LEU A 452 1.63 23.10 -8.65
N LYS A 453 1.44 23.90 -7.58
CA LYS A 453 0.55 23.55 -6.45
C LYS A 453 -0.91 23.38 -6.89
N GLU A 454 -1.42 24.25 -7.75
CA GLU A 454 -2.81 24.17 -8.22
C GLU A 454 -3.04 22.88 -9.02
N GLU A 455 -2.11 22.54 -9.92
CA GLU A 455 -2.17 21.30 -10.71
C GLU A 455 -2.04 20.06 -9.82
N ALA A 456 -1.22 20.10 -8.76
CA ALA A 456 -1.07 19.01 -7.79
C ALA A 456 -2.40 18.71 -7.08
N PHE A 457 -3.06 19.72 -6.52
CA PHE A 457 -4.34 19.53 -5.82
C PHE A 457 -5.49 19.20 -6.77
N LEU A 458 -5.46 19.71 -8.00
CA LEU A 458 -6.43 19.30 -9.03
C LEU A 458 -6.25 17.81 -9.38
N HIS A 459 -5.02 17.33 -9.51
CA HIS A 459 -4.72 15.92 -9.74
C HIS A 459 -5.19 15.05 -8.57
N ILE A 460 -4.93 15.47 -7.32
CA ILE A 460 -5.42 14.76 -6.12
C ILE A 460 -6.94 14.59 -6.18
N LYS A 461 -7.67 15.69 -6.44
CA LYS A 461 -9.14 15.69 -6.52
C LYS A 461 -9.68 14.84 -7.65
N ASN A 462 -9.00 14.80 -8.80
CA ASN A 462 -9.48 14.03 -9.94
C ASN A 462 -9.21 12.53 -9.78
N TYR A 463 -8.01 12.16 -9.33
CA TYR A 463 -7.61 10.76 -9.23
C TYR A 463 -8.17 10.10 -7.97
N TRP A 464 -7.81 10.57 -6.77
CA TRP A 464 -8.33 9.99 -5.53
C TRP A 464 -9.80 10.29 -5.31
N GLY A 465 -10.26 11.47 -5.73
CA GLY A 465 -11.70 11.78 -5.72
C GLY A 465 -12.53 10.90 -6.67
N GLY A 466 -11.91 10.22 -7.64
CA GLY A 466 -12.53 9.14 -8.41
C GLY A 466 -12.90 7.96 -7.52
N MET A 467 -11.94 7.43 -6.73
CA MET A 467 -12.19 6.37 -5.76
C MET A 467 -13.24 6.77 -4.72
N VAL A 468 -13.23 8.02 -4.24
CA VAL A 468 -14.26 8.53 -3.32
C VAL A 468 -15.67 8.45 -3.94
N LYS A 469 -15.82 8.81 -5.23
CA LYS A 469 -17.10 8.73 -5.94
C LYS A 469 -17.57 7.28 -6.14
N GLU A 470 -16.64 6.34 -6.21
CA GLU A 470 -16.92 4.89 -6.28
C GLU A 470 -17.24 4.27 -4.92
N GLY A 471 -17.29 5.07 -3.84
CA GLY A 471 -17.61 4.62 -2.49
C GLY A 471 -16.47 3.86 -1.81
N ALA A 472 -15.23 4.26 -2.07
CA ALA A 472 -14.05 3.73 -1.38
C ALA A 472 -14.08 4.07 0.11
N ASP A 473 -13.96 3.07 0.99
CA ASP A 473 -13.72 3.25 2.42
C ASP A 473 -12.21 3.39 2.72
N CYS A 474 -11.39 2.69 1.94
CA CYS A 474 -9.93 2.75 1.92
C CYS A 474 -9.47 2.94 0.47
N PHE A 475 -8.26 3.47 0.26
CA PHE A 475 -7.69 3.61 -1.08
C PHE A 475 -7.06 2.32 -1.58
N TYR A 476 -7.16 2.12 -2.90
CA TYR A 476 -6.89 0.84 -3.55
C TYR A 476 -5.42 0.72 -3.94
N GLU A 477 -4.91 -0.50 -4.03
CA GLU A 477 -3.59 -0.80 -4.56
C GLU A 477 -3.46 -0.40 -6.04
N ILE A 478 -4.49 -0.75 -6.83
CA ILE A 478 -4.57 -0.53 -8.26
C ILE A 478 -5.83 0.29 -8.53
N TYR A 479 -5.68 1.41 -9.24
CA TYR A 479 -6.82 2.21 -9.67
C TYR A 479 -6.61 2.74 -11.08
N ASP A 480 -7.35 2.17 -12.02
CA ASP A 480 -7.46 2.67 -13.39
C ASP A 480 -8.90 3.19 -13.61
N PRO A 481 -9.11 4.52 -13.64
CA PRO A 481 -10.42 5.11 -13.89
C PRO A 481 -11.08 4.68 -15.21
N GLN A 482 -10.30 4.17 -16.18
CA GLN A 482 -10.80 3.72 -17.47
C GLN A 482 -11.10 2.22 -17.50
N ASN A 483 -10.58 1.46 -16.54
CA ASN A 483 -10.76 0.02 -16.46
C ASN A 483 -10.86 -0.46 -14.99
N PRO A 484 -12.07 -0.44 -14.40
CA PRO A 484 -12.31 -0.90 -13.02
C PRO A 484 -12.00 -2.40 -12.77
N LEU A 485 -11.81 -3.18 -13.84
CA LEU A 485 -11.44 -4.60 -13.77
C LEU A 485 -9.92 -4.82 -13.81
N SER A 486 -9.14 -3.74 -13.93
CA SER A 486 -7.69 -3.81 -14.06
C SER A 486 -7.06 -4.53 -12.87
N SER A 487 -6.21 -5.51 -13.18
CA SER A 487 -5.42 -6.23 -12.20
C SER A 487 -4.14 -6.72 -12.84
N PRO A 488 -2.95 -6.42 -12.26
CA PRO A 488 -1.71 -7.05 -12.66
C PRO A 488 -1.67 -8.54 -12.26
N TYR A 489 -2.65 -9.00 -11.47
CA TYR A 489 -2.75 -10.34 -10.92
C TYR A 489 -3.85 -11.18 -11.59
N GLY A 490 -4.27 -10.81 -12.80
CA GLY A 490 -5.25 -11.52 -13.63
C GLY A 490 -6.71 -11.37 -13.17
N THR A 491 -6.97 -11.09 -11.90
CA THR A 491 -8.32 -10.84 -11.37
C THR A 491 -8.31 -9.80 -10.27
N ARG A 492 -9.27 -8.88 -10.32
CA ARG A 492 -9.45 -7.81 -9.33
C ARG A 492 -9.70 -8.30 -7.91
N ALA A 493 -10.17 -9.54 -7.75
CA ALA A 493 -10.34 -10.18 -6.44
C ALA A 493 -9.02 -10.32 -5.66
N LYS A 494 -7.90 -10.33 -6.38
CA LYS A 494 -6.56 -10.41 -5.79
C LYS A 494 -5.94 -9.04 -5.53
N ASN A 495 -6.50 -7.96 -6.06
CA ASN A 495 -6.06 -6.61 -5.73
C ASN A 495 -6.40 -6.33 -4.26
N SER A 496 -5.59 -5.51 -3.58
CA SER A 496 -5.97 -4.96 -2.28
C SER A 496 -6.82 -3.70 -2.46
N TYR A 497 -7.96 -3.61 -1.78
CA TYR A 497 -8.81 -2.41 -1.75
C TYR A 497 -8.56 -1.56 -0.50
N CYS A 498 -7.58 -1.94 0.32
CA CYS A 498 -6.94 -1.12 1.32
C CYS A 498 -5.43 -1.28 1.14
N HIS A 499 -4.75 -0.26 0.61
CA HIS A 499 -3.32 -0.33 0.35
C HIS A 499 -2.63 0.99 0.69
N ALA A 500 -1.67 0.91 1.59
CA ALA A 500 -1.18 2.06 2.33
C ALA A 500 -0.38 3.04 1.47
N TRP A 501 0.27 2.56 0.40
CA TRP A 501 0.96 3.44 -0.57
C TRP A 501 0.04 4.48 -1.26
N SER A 502 -1.28 4.29 -1.16
CA SER A 502 -2.31 5.12 -1.79
C SER A 502 -2.86 6.17 -0.83
N SER A 503 -2.42 6.17 0.43
CA SER A 503 -2.89 7.06 1.50
C SER A 503 -2.18 8.42 1.55
N THR A 504 -1.20 8.65 0.70
CA THR A 504 -0.41 9.89 0.73
C THR A 504 -1.14 11.21 0.44
N PRO A 505 -2.40 11.28 -0.06
CA PRO A 505 -3.12 12.55 -0.09
C PRO A 505 -3.22 13.25 1.28
N CYS A 506 -3.37 12.52 2.39
CA CYS A 506 -3.39 13.16 3.72
C CYS A 506 -2.09 13.93 4.00
N TYR A 507 -0.93 13.36 3.64
CA TYR A 507 0.36 14.04 3.71
C TYR A 507 0.34 15.36 2.93
N PHE A 508 -0.09 15.32 1.66
CA PHE A 508 -0.09 16.51 0.83
C PHE A 508 -1.08 17.58 1.32
N ILE A 509 -2.29 17.16 1.69
CA ILE A 509 -3.35 18.04 2.17
C ILE A 509 -2.91 18.74 3.46
N ARG A 510 -2.47 17.98 4.45
CA ARG A 510 -2.13 18.50 5.79
C ARG A 510 -0.85 19.33 5.78
N LYS A 511 0.12 18.97 4.94
CA LYS A 511 1.41 19.68 4.88
C LYS A 511 1.39 20.93 4.01
N TYR A 512 0.67 20.92 2.88
CA TYR A 512 0.80 21.94 1.83
C TYR A 512 -0.45 22.76 1.54
N LEU A 513 -1.68 22.33 1.92
CA LEU A 513 -2.90 23.04 1.47
C LEU A 513 -2.91 24.51 1.91
N ASP A 514 -2.59 24.78 3.17
CA ASP A 514 -2.65 26.12 3.79
C ASP A 514 -1.33 26.89 3.81
N LYS A 515 -0.26 26.35 3.19
CA LYS A 515 1.08 26.95 3.17
C LYS A 515 1.46 27.63 1.86
#